data_AF-A0A1Z4R2S6-F1
#
_entry.id   AF-A0A1Z4R2S6-F1
#
_cell.length_a   1.000
_cell.length_b   1.000
_cell.length_c   1.000
_cell.angle_alpha   90.00
_cell.angle_beta   90.00
_cell.angle_gamma   90.00
#
_symmetry.space_group_name_H-M   'P 1'
#
loop_
_entity.id
_entity.type
_entity.pdbx_description
1 polymer ?
#
loop_
_entity_poly.entity_id
_entity_poly.type
_entity_poly.pdbx_seq_one_letter_code
_entity_poly.pdbx_strand_id
1 'polypeptide(L)' 'MPRSDKDVVYVRARVPKDIHLRFKIASLRAGKDMDKIINELIVTWLDENESKQEAS' A
#
# COMPACT_ATOMS: atom_id res chain seq x y z
N MET A 1 -1.68 -5.15 -26.19
CA MET A 1 -2.91 -4.74 -25.49
C MET A 1 -2.58 -3.52 -24.66
N PRO A 2 -3.31 -2.39 -24.80
CA PRO A 2 -3.13 -1.26 -23.89
C PRO A 2 -3.57 -1.68 -22.48
N ARG A 3 -2.81 -1.28 -21.46
CA ARG A 3 -3.19 -1.51 -20.05
C ARG A 3 -4.46 -0.71 -19.76
N SER A 4 -5.45 -1.36 -19.17
CA SER A 4 -6.63 -0.67 -18.66
C SER A 4 -6.27 -0.03 -17.32
N ASP A 5 -6.83 1.14 -17.01
CA ASP A 5 -6.69 1.78 -15.68
C ASP A 5 -7.25 0.90 -14.54
N LYS A 6 -7.92 -0.20 -14.88
CA LYS A 6 -8.45 -1.21 -13.96
C LYS A 6 -7.52 -2.40 -13.75
N ASP A 7 -6.37 -2.44 -14.42
CA ASP A 7 -5.43 -3.55 -14.28
C ASP A 7 -4.71 -3.47 -12.93
N VAL A 8 -4.85 -4.53 -12.12
CA VAL A 8 -4.19 -4.64 -10.82
C VAL A 8 -2.71 -4.97 -11.03
N VAL A 9 -1.83 -4.20 -10.39
CA VAL A 9 -0.38 -4.41 -10.41
C VAL A 9 0.18 -4.65 -9.02
N TYR A 10 1.24 -5.45 -8.92
CA TYR A 10 1.91 -5.70 -7.64
C TYR A 10 2.91 -4.60 -7.29
N VAL A 11 2.80 -4.06 -6.08
CA VAL A 11 3.82 -3.20 -5.48
C VAL A 11 4.87 -4.08 -4.80
N ARG A 12 6.11 -4.09 -5.32
CA ARG A 12 7.21 -4.88 -4.78
C ARG A 12 8.16 -3.99 -3.98
N ALA A 13 8.31 -4.27 -2.69
CA ALA A 13 9.26 -3.60 -1.82
C ALA A 13 10.11 -4.61 -1.04
N ARG A 14 11.35 -4.25 -0.75
CA ARG A 14 12.20 -5.03 0.17
C ARG A 14 11.97 -4.54 1.59
N VAL A 15 11.62 -5.46 2.47
CA VAL A 15 11.44 -5.19 3.90
C VAL A 15 12.23 -6.20 4.74
N PRO A 16 12.77 -5.80 5.90
CA PRO A 16 13.36 -6.74 6.84
C PRO A 16 12.37 -7.84 7.24
N LYS A 17 12.87 -9.06 7.42
CA LYS A 17 12.05 -10.25 7.72
C LYS A 17 11.20 -10.09 8.99
N ASP A 18 11.76 -9.47 10.02
CA ASP A 18 11.04 -9.20 11.28
C ASP A 18 9.86 -8.26 11.06
N ILE A 19 10.07 -7.18 10.30
CA ILE A 19 9.01 -6.20 9.99
C ILE A 19 7.89 -6.87 9.19
N HIS A 20 8.23 -7.67 8.18
CA HIS A 20 7.25 -8.42 7.40
C HIS A 20 6.42 -9.38 8.28
N LEU A 21 7.07 -10.10 9.21
CA LEU A 21 6.39 -11.00 10.12
C LEU A 21 5.43 -10.24 11.06
N ARG A 22 5.90 -9.14 11.65
CA ARG A 22 5.09 -8.29 12.53
C ARG A 22 3.89 -7.70 11.79
N PHE A 23 4.10 -7.24 10.56
CA PHE A 23 3.03 -6.74 9.70
C PHE A 23 1.98 -7.83 9.46
N LYS A 24 2.39 -9.02 9.01
CA LYS A 24 1.48 -10.16 8.79
C LYS A 24 0.67 -10.52 10.04
N ILE A 25 1.30 -10.59 11.20
CA ILE A 25 0.61 -10.88 12.48
C ILE A 25 -0.41 -9.79 12.81
N ALA A 26 -0.04 -8.51 12.64
CA ALA A 26 -0.93 -7.40 12.89
C ALA A 26 -2.15 -7.40 11.96
N SER A 27 -1.96 -7.67 10.66
CA SER A 27 -3.04 -7.80 9.68
C SER A 27 -4.05 -8.89 10.07
N LEU A 28 -3.55 -10.06 10.49
CA LEU A 28 -4.38 -11.17 10.96
C LEU A 28 -5.19 -10.78 12.21
N ARG A 29 -4.56 -10.12 13.20
CA ARG A 29 -5.25 -9.67 14.42
C ARG A 29 -6.34 -8.64 14.13
N ALA A 30 -6.12 -7.79 13.13
CA ALA A 30 -7.09 -6.79 12.69
C ALA A 30 -8.22 -7.38 11.82
N GLY A 31 -8.13 -8.66 11.44
CA GLY A 31 -9.09 -9.29 10.51
C GLY A 31 -9.09 -8.65 9.12
N LYS A 32 -7.99 -8.00 8.73
CA LYS A 32 -7.86 -7.27 7.46
C LYS A 32 -6.89 -7.98 6.52
N ASP A 33 -7.20 -7.90 5.23
CA ASP A 33 -6.31 -8.36 4.17
C ASP A 33 -5.08 -7.44 4.06
N MET A 34 -3.88 -8.01 3.87
CA MET A 34 -2.64 -7.25 3.70
C MET A 34 -2.71 -6.33 2.48
N ASP A 35 -3.33 -6.77 1.38
CA ASP A 35 -3.46 -5.97 0.16
C ASP A 35 -4.33 -4.74 0.40
N LYS A 36 -5.40 -4.89 1.20
CA LYS A 36 -6.25 -3.76 1.61
C LYS A 36 -5.48 -2.77 2.47
N ILE A 37 -4.71 -3.25 3.45
CA ILE A 37 -3.92 -2.38 4.33
C ILE A 37 -2.87 -1.62 3.50
N ILE A 38 -2.16 -2.31 2.59
CA ILE A 38 -1.15 -1.68 1.73
C ILE A 38 -1.81 -0.64 0.83
N ASN A 39 -2.97 -0.93 0.25
CA ASN A 39 -3.70 0.02 -0.58
C ASN A 39 -4.16 1.26 0.22
N GLU A 40 -4.74 1.07 1.42
CA GLU A 40 -5.12 2.17 2.33
C GLU A 40 -3.91 3.06 2.66
N LEU A 41 -2.74 2.46 2.93
CA LEU A 41 -1.50 3.19 3.23
C LEU A 41 -0.96 3.94 1.99
N ILE A 42 -1.04 3.34 0.80
CA ILE A 42 -0.63 3.99 -0.45
C ILE A 42 -1.52 5.22 -0.72
N VAL A 43 -2.84 5.06 -0.64
CA VAL A 43 -3.80 6.16 -0.85
C VAL A 43 -3.55 7.28 0.15
N THR A 44 -3.42 6.95 1.44
CA THR A 44 -3.14 7.95 2.48
C THR A 44 -1.83 8.70 2.19
N TRP A 45 -0.78 7.99 1.78
CA TRP A 45 0.49 8.62 1.44
C TRP A 45 0.36 9.53 0.20
N LEU A 46 -0.40 9.13 -0.81
CA LEU A 46 -0.68 9.96 -1.98
C LEU A 46 -1.45 11.23 -1.58
N ASP A 47 -2.53 11.10 -0.81
CA ASP A 47 -3.33 12.24 -0.34
C ASP A 47 -2.46 13.28 0.40
N GLU A 48 -1.53 12.82 1.24
CA GLU A 48 -0.62 13.67 2.01
C GLU A 48 0.48 14.36 1.19
N ASN A 49 0.81 13.83 0.01
CA ASN A 49 1.99 14.25 -0.77
C ASN A 49 1.65 14.84 -2.15
N GLU A 50 0.57 14.41 -2.80
CA GLU A 50 0.07 15.02 -4.04
C GLU A 50 -0.57 16.38 -3.76
N SER A 51 -1.33 16.51 -2.66
CA SER A 51 -1.90 17.79 -2.22
C SER A 51 -0.84 18.87 -1.91
N LYS A 52 0.42 18.46 -1.66
CA LYS A 52 1.55 19.37 -1.45
C LYS A 52 2.24 19.80 -2.74
N GLN A 53 2.06 19.06 -3.84
CA GLN A 53 2.69 19.38 -5.13
C GLN A 53 1.87 20.36 -5.96
N GLU A 54 0.55 20.47 -5.77
CA GLU A 54 -0.27 21.46 -6.49
C GLU A 54 -0.14 22.90 -5.94
N ALA A 55 0.54 23.09 -4.81
CA ALA A 55 0.72 24.38 -4.15
C ALA A 55 2.16 24.95 -4.22
N SER A 56 3.05 24.38 -5.06
CA SER A 56 4.41 24.88 -5.32
C SER A 56 4.68 25.15 -6.80
#